data_AF-Q2N1B8-F1
#
_entry.id   AF-Q2N1B8-F1
#
_cell.length_a   1.000
_cell.length_b   1.000
_cell.length_c   1.000
_cell.angle_alpha   90.00
_cell.angle_beta   90.00
_cell.angle_gamma   90.00
#
_symmetry.space_group_name_H-M   'P 1'
#
loop_
_entity.id
_entity.type
_entity.pdbx_description
1 polymer ?
#
loop_
_entity_poly.entity_id
_entity_poly.type
_entity_poly.pdbx_seq_one_letter_code
_entity_poly.pdbx_strand_id
1 'polypeptide(L)'
;EAQGKVYSPSQIGAFVLTKMKETADSYLGTPVKNAVVTVPAYFNDSQRQATKDAGQIAGLNVLRVINEPTAAALAYGMDKSDDRVIAVYDLGGGTFDISILEIQKGVFEVKSTNGDTLLGGEDFDNCLLRFLVQEFKRDQGIDITKDGMAMQRLKEAAEKAKIELSSALQTDINLPYLTMDQAGPKHMNLKLTRAKFESLVEDLIKRTVGPCQKALQDAEVKKSDIGEVILVGGMSRMPRVQQTVQEVFGKAPGKSVNPDEAVAIGAAIQGGVLAGDVTDVLLLDVTPLSLGIETLGGVFTKLITRNTTIPTKKSQVFSTAADGQTQVEIKVF
;
A
#
# COMPACT_ATOMS: atom_id res chain seq x y z
N GLU A 1 -1.43 -23.49 -0.19
CA GLU A 1 -0.75 -24.79 -0.23
C GLU A 1 0.13 -24.83 -1.46
N ALA A 2 1.36 -25.33 -1.36
CA ALA A 2 2.23 -25.57 -2.50
C ALA A 2 2.82 -26.97 -2.38
N GLN A 3 2.60 -27.81 -3.40
CA GLN A 3 3.06 -29.21 -3.44
C GLN A 3 2.66 -30.03 -2.20
N GLY A 4 1.41 -29.92 -1.73
CA GLY A 4 0.94 -30.67 -0.56
C GLY A 4 1.31 -30.06 0.81
N LYS A 5 2.07 -28.95 0.84
CA LYS A 5 2.46 -28.28 2.08
C LYS A 5 1.67 -26.99 2.29
N VAL A 6 1.08 -26.88 3.48
CA VAL A 6 0.39 -25.66 3.93
C VAL A 6 1.42 -24.67 4.44
N TYR A 7 1.29 -23.42 4.01
CA TYR A 7 2.14 -22.31 4.43
C TYR A 7 1.26 -21.18 4.96
N SER A 8 1.69 -20.57 6.06
CA SER A 8 1.08 -19.33 6.55
C SER A 8 1.52 -18.13 5.71
N PRO A 9 0.75 -17.03 5.69
CA PRO A 9 1.18 -15.79 5.04
C PRO A 9 2.56 -15.30 5.52
N SER A 10 2.87 -15.42 6.81
CA SER A 10 4.19 -15.07 7.36
C SER A 10 5.32 -15.92 6.78
N GLN A 11 5.09 -17.21 6.52
CA GLN A 11 6.10 -18.07 5.87
C GLN A 11 6.32 -17.67 4.41
N ILE A 12 5.26 -17.32 3.69
CA ILE A 12 5.39 -16.82 2.31
C ILE A 12 6.13 -15.48 2.28
N GLY A 13 5.78 -14.55 3.18
CA GLY A 13 6.51 -13.29 3.34
C GLY A 13 7.99 -13.50 3.70
N ALA A 14 8.29 -14.49 4.55
CA ALA A 14 9.65 -14.84 4.92
C ALA A 14 10.50 -15.29 3.73
N PHE A 15 9.94 -15.98 2.73
CA PHE A 15 10.68 -16.34 1.52
C PHE A 15 11.13 -15.11 0.72
N VAL A 16 10.26 -14.09 0.62
CA VAL A 16 10.60 -12.82 -0.02
C VAL A 16 11.69 -12.10 0.78
N LEU A 17 11.52 -11.99 2.11
CA LEU A 17 12.52 -11.36 2.98
C LEU A 17 13.86 -12.10 2.98
N THR A 18 13.85 -13.43 2.85
CA THR A 18 15.06 -14.24 2.71
C THR A 18 15.80 -13.84 1.41
N LYS A 19 15.08 -13.70 0.30
CA LYS A 19 15.69 -13.24 -0.96
C LYS A 19 16.25 -11.81 -0.85
N MET A 20 15.57 -10.92 -0.15
CA MET A 20 16.05 -9.55 0.08
C MET A 20 17.31 -9.53 0.96
N LYS A 21 17.34 -10.35 2.01
CA LYS A 21 18.52 -10.55 2.85
C LYS A 21 19.71 -11.08 2.03
N GLU A 22 19.51 -12.14 1.24
CA GLU A 22 20.57 -12.68 0.36
C GLU A 22 21.11 -11.63 -0.61
N THR A 23 20.24 -10.77 -1.12
CA THR A 23 20.60 -9.66 -2.01
C THR A 23 21.50 -8.65 -1.28
N ALA A 24 21.13 -8.26 -0.05
CA ALA A 24 21.94 -7.37 0.77
C ALA A 24 23.27 -8.00 1.20
N ASP A 25 23.26 -9.28 1.62
CA ASP A 25 24.46 -10.05 1.99
C ASP A 25 25.46 -10.10 0.82
N SER A 26 24.95 -10.37 -0.39
CA SER A 26 25.77 -10.45 -1.61
C SER A 26 26.40 -9.11 -1.95
N TYR A 27 25.67 -8.00 -1.78
CA TYR A 27 26.16 -6.66 -2.07
C TYR A 27 27.19 -6.18 -1.03
N LEU A 28 26.93 -6.43 0.26
CA LEU A 28 27.78 -5.99 1.37
C LEU A 28 28.97 -6.91 1.64
N GLY A 29 28.94 -8.14 1.13
CA GLY A 29 29.96 -9.17 1.41
C GLY A 29 29.99 -9.64 2.87
N THR A 30 28.98 -9.29 3.67
CA THR A 30 28.87 -9.65 5.09
C THR A 30 27.43 -10.00 5.46
N PRO A 31 27.20 -10.89 6.45
CA PRO A 31 25.84 -11.28 6.82
C PRO A 31 25.06 -10.15 7.51
N VAL A 32 23.90 -9.81 6.95
CA VAL A 32 22.92 -8.88 7.51
C VAL A 32 22.05 -9.60 8.54
N LYS A 33 21.95 -9.02 9.74
CA LYS A 33 21.18 -9.58 10.86
C LYS A 33 19.98 -8.73 11.28
N ASN A 34 20.04 -7.43 11.06
CA ASN A 34 19.01 -6.48 11.50
C ASN A 34 18.30 -5.88 10.30
N ALA A 35 17.00 -5.63 10.43
CA ALA A 35 16.22 -5.00 9.39
C ALA A 35 15.16 -4.04 9.94
N VAL A 36 14.84 -3.03 9.13
CA VAL A 36 13.59 -2.27 9.22
C VAL A 36 12.69 -2.77 8.10
N VAL A 37 11.44 -3.10 8.41
CA VAL A 37 10.48 -3.63 7.44
C VAL A 37 9.32 -2.65 7.31
N THR A 38 8.86 -2.39 6.09
CA THR A 38 7.76 -1.47 5.82
C THR A 38 6.42 -2.19 5.80
N VAL A 39 5.34 -1.48 6.12
CA VAL A 39 3.95 -1.96 6.00
C VAL A 39 3.03 -0.81 5.58
N PRO A 40 1.89 -1.10 4.93
CA PRO A 40 0.85 -0.11 4.71
C PRO A 40 0.44 0.59 6.01
N ALA A 41 0.16 1.89 5.95
CA ALA A 41 -0.17 2.67 7.14
C ALA A 41 -1.41 2.11 7.84
N TYR A 42 -2.38 1.61 7.06
CA TYR A 42 -3.63 1.03 7.55
C TYR A 42 -3.54 -0.41 8.09
N PHE A 43 -2.36 -1.02 8.14
CA PHE A 43 -2.22 -2.35 8.76
C PHE A 43 -2.63 -2.34 10.23
N ASN A 44 -3.47 -3.30 10.59
CA ASN A 44 -3.86 -3.56 11.97
C ASN A 44 -2.75 -4.30 12.74
N ASP A 45 -2.98 -4.53 14.04
CA ASP A 45 -1.99 -5.16 14.93
C ASP A 45 -1.59 -6.57 14.48
N SER A 46 -2.55 -7.39 14.06
CA SER A 46 -2.29 -8.77 13.63
C SER A 46 -1.48 -8.84 12.33
N GLN A 47 -1.75 -7.94 11.38
CA GLN A 47 -0.98 -7.82 10.14
C GLN A 47 0.45 -7.33 10.42
N ARG A 48 0.64 -6.36 11.31
CA ARG A 48 1.97 -5.88 11.72
C ARG A 48 2.78 -6.97 12.40
N GLN A 49 2.14 -7.73 13.30
CA GLN A 49 2.78 -8.86 13.97
C GLN A 49 3.16 -9.95 12.96
N ALA A 50 2.28 -10.29 12.02
CA ALA A 50 2.55 -11.27 10.99
C ALA A 50 3.76 -10.89 10.10
N THR A 51 3.94 -9.60 9.79
CA THR A 51 5.13 -9.09 9.09
C THR A 51 6.39 -9.20 9.93
N LYS A 52 6.31 -8.92 11.25
CA LYS A 52 7.44 -9.09 12.17
C LYS A 52 7.85 -10.57 12.27
N ASP A 53 6.87 -11.46 12.36
CA ASP A 53 7.10 -12.91 12.39
C ASP A 53 7.75 -13.39 11.09
N ALA A 54 7.34 -12.86 9.94
CA ALA A 54 7.97 -13.16 8.65
C ALA A 54 9.47 -12.81 8.65
N GLY A 55 9.85 -11.65 9.22
CA GLY A 55 11.24 -11.26 9.39
C GLY A 55 12.01 -12.23 10.31
N GLN A 56 11.41 -12.65 11.41
CA GLN A 56 12.02 -13.62 12.32
C GLN A 56 12.23 -14.99 11.64
N ILE A 57 11.25 -15.47 10.87
CA ILE A 57 11.36 -16.71 10.08
C ILE A 57 12.48 -16.61 9.03
N ALA A 58 12.69 -15.43 8.43
CA ALA A 58 13.79 -15.16 7.50
C ALA A 58 15.17 -15.00 8.19
N GLY A 59 15.23 -15.13 9.52
CA GLY A 59 16.45 -14.94 10.28
C GLY A 59 16.93 -13.49 10.31
N LEU A 60 16.00 -12.54 10.33
CA LEU A 60 16.24 -11.11 10.54
C LEU A 60 15.68 -10.69 11.90
N ASN A 61 16.45 -9.90 12.63
CA ASN A 61 15.99 -9.16 13.79
C ASN A 61 15.30 -7.87 13.31
N VAL A 62 13.96 -7.87 13.33
CA VAL A 62 13.15 -6.72 12.91
C VAL A 62 13.18 -5.66 14.02
N LEU A 63 14.05 -4.65 13.84
CA LEU A 63 14.24 -3.56 14.81
C LEU A 63 13.03 -2.62 14.86
N ARG A 64 12.39 -2.40 13.72
CA ARG A 64 11.23 -1.53 13.57
C ARG A 64 10.38 -2.00 12.40
N VAL A 65 9.07 -1.92 12.58
CA VAL A 65 8.10 -1.93 11.49
C VAL A 65 7.66 -0.49 11.27
N ILE A 66 7.90 0.06 10.07
CA ILE A 66 7.61 1.46 9.73
C ILE A 66 6.47 1.53 8.71
N ASN A 67 5.64 2.56 8.81
CA ASN A 67 4.61 2.81 7.81
C ASN A 67 5.23 3.27 6.48
N GLU A 68 4.76 2.73 5.37
CA GLU A 68 5.21 3.07 4.01
C GLU A 68 5.19 4.58 3.72
N PRO A 69 4.08 5.32 3.95
CA PRO A 69 4.08 6.75 3.66
C PRO A 69 5.03 7.54 4.58
N THR A 70 5.24 7.07 5.80
CA THR A 70 6.23 7.64 6.73
C THR A 70 7.65 7.43 6.23
N ALA A 71 7.97 6.22 5.75
CA ALA A 71 9.25 5.92 5.14
C ALA A 71 9.48 6.78 3.88
N ALA A 72 8.49 6.89 2.99
CA ALA A 72 8.59 7.75 1.82
C ALA A 72 8.80 9.23 2.18
N ALA A 73 8.15 9.73 3.23
CA ALA A 73 8.37 11.08 3.74
C ALA A 73 9.79 11.28 4.27
N LEU A 74 10.37 10.30 4.98
CA LEU A 74 11.77 10.34 5.41
C LEU A 74 12.70 10.45 4.20
N ALA A 75 12.53 9.60 3.18
CA ALA A 75 13.35 9.64 1.97
C ALA A 75 13.29 11.00 1.25
N TYR A 76 12.12 11.64 1.25
CA TYR A 76 11.94 12.97 0.70
C TYR A 76 12.56 14.08 1.55
N GLY A 77 12.40 14.02 2.87
CA GLY A 77 12.69 15.14 3.77
C GLY A 77 14.14 15.23 4.23
N MET A 78 14.97 14.19 4.03
CA MET A 78 16.37 14.19 4.48
C MET A 78 17.18 15.41 4.00
N ASP A 79 16.96 15.86 2.77
CA ASP A 79 17.69 16.99 2.17
C ASP A 79 16.91 18.31 2.23
N LYS A 80 15.82 18.38 3.01
CA LYS A 80 14.91 19.52 3.07
C LYS A 80 14.97 20.20 4.43
N SER A 81 15.21 21.51 4.42
CA SER A 81 15.32 22.33 5.63
C SER A 81 14.06 23.11 5.98
N ASP A 82 13.12 23.26 5.04
CA ASP A 82 11.98 24.16 5.23
C ASP A 82 10.79 23.44 5.83
N ASP A 83 10.20 24.09 6.84
CA ASP A 83 8.95 23.65 7.45
C ASP A 83 7.86 23.54 6.37
N ARG A 84 7.24 22.36 6.26
CA ARG A 84 6.24 22.10 5.22
C ARG A 84 5.27 21.01 5.62
N VAL A 85 4.01 21.19 5.23
CA VAL A 85 3.02 20.10 5.24
C VAL A 85 3.07 19.40 3.89
N ILE A 86 3.16 18.08 3.88
CA ILE A 86 3.16 17.25 2.69
C ILE A 86 2.01 16.25 2.70
N ALA A 87 1.58 15.85 1.51
CA ALA A 87 0.66 14.74 1.33
C ALA A 87 1.39 13.60 0.61
N VAL A 88 1.47 12.42 1.22
CA VAL A 88 2.04 11.22 0.59
C VAL A 88 0.90 10.37 0.08
N TYR A 89 0.74 10.33 -1.25
CA TYR A 89 -0.26 9.52 -1.95
C TYR A 89 0.43 8.25 -2.43
N ASP A 90 0.16 7.13 -1.77
CA ASP A 90 0.74 5.82 -2.07
C ASP A 90 -0.31 4.91 -2.70
N LEU A 91 -0.16 4.63 -4.00
CA LEU A 91 -1.02 3.68 -4.72
C LEU A 91 -0.16 2.55 -5.25
N GLY A 92 -0.09 1.48 -4.46
CA GLY A 92 0.71 0.30 -4.71
C GLY A 92 -0.01 -0.76 -5.56
N GLY A 93 0.46 -2.01 -5.43
CA GLY A 93 -0.11 -3.16 -6.13
C GLY A 93 -1.43 -3.67 -5.52
N GLY A 94 -1.62 -3.54 -4.21
CA GLY A 94 -2.80 -4.07 -3.51
C GLY A 94 -3.48 -3.12 -2.54
N THR A 95 -2.82 -2.01 -2.17
CA THR A 95 -3.34 -1.04 -1.20
C THR A 95 -3.19 0.39 -1.69
N PHE A 96 -4.03 1.25 -1.14
CA PHE A 96 -3.98 2.68 -1.30
C PHE A 96 -3.88 3.32 0.08
N ASP A 97 -2.88 4.16 0.30
CA ASP A 97 -2.67 4.92 1.52
C ASP A 97 -2.48 6.40 1.20
N ILE A 98 -3.01 7.27 2.06
CA ILE A 98 -2.79 8.71 2.02
C ILE A 98 -2.44 9.18 3.42
N SER A 99 -1.30 9.85 3.57
CA SER A 99 -0.90 10.45 4.84
C SER A 99 -0.58 11.92 4.67
N ILE A 100 -1.04 12.71 5.63
CA ILE A 100 -0.66 14.13 5.76
C ILE A 100 0.40 14.20 6.83
N LEU A 101 1.57 14.72 6.47
CA LEU A 101 2.70 14.86 7.38
C LEU A 101 3.15 16.31 7.45
N GLU A 102 3.58 16.70 8.64
CA GLU A 102 4.22 17.98 8.90
C GLU A 102 5.70 17.74 9.16
N ILE A 103 6.55 18.41 8.39
CA ILE A 103 8.00 18.35 8.55
C ILE A 103 8.43 19.68 9.14
N GLN A 104 9.08 19.65 10.31
CA GLN A 104 9.62 20.83 10.98
C GLN A 104 11.01 20.54 11.54
N LYS A 105 12.05 21.18 11.01
CA LYS A 105 13.44 21.08 11.51
C LYS A 105 13.90 19.64 11.83
N GLY A 106 13.70 18.70 10.90
CA GLY A 106 14.06 17.28 11.08
C GLY A 106 13.06 16.45 11.89
N VAL A 107 11.98 17.05 12.41
CA VAL A 107 10.84 16.35 12.99
C VAL A 107 9.82 16.05 11.91
N PHE A 108 9.44 14.78 11.79
CA PHE A 108 8.41 14.28 10.88
C PHE A 108 7.22 13.85 11.72
N GLU A 109 6.11 14.58 11.65
CA GLU A 109 4.89 14.27 12.39
C GLU A 109 3.78 13.87 11.43
N VAL A 110 3.25 12.66 11.59
CA VAL A 110 2.04 12.24 10.87
C VAL A 110 0.84 12.91 11.52
N LYS A 111 0.15 13.82 10.80
CA LYS A 111 -1.05 14.50 11.28
C LYS A 111 -2.29 13.64 11.11
N SER A 112 -2.35 12.91 10.00
CA SER A 112 -3.42 11.96 9.72
C SER A 112 -3.00 10.92 8.71
N THR A 113 -3.69 9.78 8.76
CA THR A 113 -3.60 8.75 7.73
C THR A 113 -4.99 8.27 7.34
N ASN A 114 -5.21 7.99 6.06
CA ASN A 114 -6.40 7.33 5.52
C ASN A 114 -6.01 6.34 4.41
N GLY A 115 -6.94 5.50 3.96
CA GLY A 115 -6.60 4.52 2.91
C GLY A 115 -7.71 3.52 2.61
N ASP A 116 -7.39 2.60 1.71
CA ASP A 116 -8.18 1.44 1.33
C ASP A 116 -7.23 0.23 1.13
N THR A 117 -7.34 -0.76 2.02
CA THR A 117 -6.46 -1.94 2.02
C THR A 117 -6.83 -2.96 0.93
N LEU A 118 -7.87 -2.71 0.15
CA LEU A 118 -8.38 -3.55 -0.93
C LEU A 118 -8.56 -2.71 -2.21
N LEU A 119 -7.55 -1.90 -2.51
CA LEU A 119 -7.50 -1.05 -3.70
C LEU A 119 -6.05 -0.88 -4.14
N GLY A 120 -5.68 -1.45 -5.28
CA GLY A 120 -4.34 -1.27 -5.84
C GLY A 120 -4.25 -1.67 -7.31
N GLY A 121 -3.03 -1.67 -7.85
CA GLY A 121 -2.76 -2.01 -9.24
C GLY A 121 -3.32 -3.35 -9.73
N GLU A 122 -3.50 -4.34 -8.84
CA GLU A 122 -4.13 -5.62 -9.17
C GLU A 122 -5.63 -5.45 -9.51
N ASP A 123 -6.34 -4.51 -8.90
CA ASP A 123 -7.72 -4.22 -9.25
C ASP A 123 -7.83 -3.61 -10.66
N PHE A 124 -6.85 -2.79 -11.04
CA PHE A 124 -6.75 -2.21 -12.38
C PHE A 124 -6.49 -3.32 -13.41
N ASP A 125 -5.59 -4.25 -13.09
CA ASP A 125 -5.32 -5.43 -13.93
C ASP A 125 -6.56 -6.30 -14.07
N ASN A 126 -7.28 -6.55 -12.98
CA ASN A 126 -8.49 -7.36 -12.96
C ASN A 126 -9.64 -6.71 -13.76
N CYS A 127 -9.79 -5.39 -13.71
CA CYS A 127 -10.76 -4.67 -14.55
C CYS A 127 -10.43 -4.84 -16.04
N LEU A 128 -9.16 -4.70 -16.41
CA LEU A 128 -8.74 -4.88 -17.80
C LEU A 128 -8.88 -6.36 -18.23
N LEU A 129 -8.47 -7.31 -17.39
CA LEU A 129 -8.62 -8.75 -17.63
C LEU A 129 -10.07 -9.13 -17.93
N ARG A 130 -11.03 -8.64 -17.12
CA ARG A 130 -12.47 -8.89 -17.36
C ARG A 130 -12.93 -8.35 -18.70
N PHE A 131 -12.49 -7.15 -19.08
CA PHE A 131 -12.76 -6.58 -20.40
C PHE A 131 -12.19 -7.47 -21.51
N LEU A 132 -10.93 -7.89 -21.41
CA LEU A 132 -10.29 -8.72 -22.42
C LEU A 132 -10.96 -10.10 -22.58
N VAL A 133 -11.40 -10.72 -21.49
CA VAL A 133 -12.18 -11.97 -21.53
C VAL A 133 -13.50 -11.78 -22.27
N GLN A 134 -14.21 -10.67 -22.02
CA GLN A 134 -15.46 -10.36 -22.71
C GLN A 134 -15.25 -10.10 -24.19
N GLU A 135 -14.23 -9.34 -24.57
CA GLU A 135 -13.88 -9.08 -25.97
C GLU A 135 -13.49 -10.37 -26.69
N PHE A 136 -12.68 -11.24 -26.06
CA PHE A 136 -12.33 -12.53 -26.64
C PHE A 136 -13.57 -13.41 -26.89
N LYS A 137 -14.47 -13.46 -25.91
CA LYS A 137 -15.72 -14.22 -26.04
C LYS A 137 -16.62 -13.64 -27.14
N ARG A 138 -16.68 -12.32 -27.28
CA ARG A 138 -17.45 -11.66 -28.34
C ARG A 138 -16.87 -11.97 -29.72
N ASP A 139 -15.54 -11.92 -29.86
CA ASP A 139 -14.88 -12.03 -31.17
C ASP A 139 -14.66 -13.50 -31.59
N GLN A 140 -14.40 -14.41 -30.65
CA GLN A 140 -14.11 -15.83 -30.93
C GLN A 140 -15.24 -16.79 -30.52
N GLY A 141 -16.24 -16.32 -29.77
CA GLY A 141 -17.34 -17.16 -29.27
C GLY A 141 -16.96 -18.10 -28.12
N ILE A 142 -15.75 -18.00 -27.57
CA ILE A 142 -15.19 -18.94 -26.58
C ILE A 142 -15.01 -18.26 -25.23
N ASP A 143 -15.47 -18.94 -24.17
CA ASP A 143 -15.25 -18.52 -22.79
C ASP A 143 -14.00 -19.21 -22.23
N ILE A 144 -12.93 -18.42 -22.04
CA ILE A 144 -11.63 -18.90 -21.56
C ILE A 144 -11.48 -18.87 -20.04
N THR A 145 -12.51 -18.49 -19.28
CA THR A 145 -12.44 -18.34 -17.81
C THR A 145 -12.08 -19.63 -17.07
N LYS A 146 -12.34 -20.79 -17.68
CA LYS A 146 -12.00 -22.11 -17.13
C LYS A 146 -10.62 -22.61 -17.56
N ASP A 147 -9.97 -21.93 -18.50
CA ASP A 147 -8.63 -22.26 -18.96
C ASP A 147 -7.61 -21.48 -18.11
N GLY A 148 -7.08 -22.15 -17.07
CA GLY A 148 -6.16 -21.53 -16.13
C GLY A 148 -4.87 -21.00 -16.78
N MET A 149 -4.39 -21.67 -17.84
CA MET A 149 -3.19 -21.23 -18.55
C MET A 149 -3.47 -20.01 -19.42
N ALA A 150 -4.60 -19.99 -20.13
CA ALA A 150 -5.02 -18.83 -20.91
C ALA A 150 -5.27 -17.61 -20.00
N MET A 151 -5.94 -17.82 -18.86
CA MET A 151 -6.20 -16.76 -17.89
C MET A 151 -4.92 -16.17 -17.29
N GLN A 152 -3.92 -17.00 -16.98
CA GLN A 152 -2.63 -16.53 -16.47
C GLN A 152 -1.90 -15.66 -17.51
N ARG A 153 -1.81 -16.13 -18.76
CA ARG A 153 -1.19 -15.37 -19.87
C ARG A 153 -1.94 -14.06 -20.14
N LEU A 154 -3.26 -14.06 -20.02
CA LEU A 154 -4.07 -12.87 -20.22
C LEU A 154 -3.91 -11.86 -19.07
N LYS A 155 -3.73 -12.34 -17.83
CA LYS A 155 -3.42 -11.48 -16.67
C LYS A 155 -2.08 -10.76 -16.86
N GLU A 156 -1.03 -11.48 -17.26
CA GLU A 156 0.30 -10.90 -17.55
C GLU A 156 0.23 -9.88 -18.70
N ALA A 157 -0.53 -10.18 -19.75
CA ALA A 157 -0.73 -9.25 -20.85
C ALA A 157 -1.51 -7.99 -20.46
N ALA A 158 -2.51 -8.12 -19.58
CA ALA A 158 -3.27 -7.01 -19.04
C ALA A 158 -2.39 -6.07 -18.23
N GLU A 159 -1.57 -6.61 -17.31
CA GLU A 159 -0.62 -5.81 -16.52
C GLU A 159 0.38 -5.09 -17.42
N LYS A 160 0.96 -5.79 -18.40
CA LYS A 160 1.88 -5.20 -19.36
C LYS A 160 1.23 -4.07 -20.15
N ALA A 161 0.01 -4.27 -20.66
CA ALA A 161 -0.72 -3.26 -21.40
C ALA A 161 -1.04 -2.03 -20.53
N LYS A 162 -1.46 -2.23 -19.27
CA LYS A 162 -1.67 -1.15 -18.28
C LYS A 162 -0.41 -0.30 -18.12
N ILE A 163 0.75 -0.95 -17.94
CA ILE A 163 2.03 -0.26 -17.75
C ILE A 163 2.42 0.52 -19.02
N GLU A 164 2.33 -0.09 -20.20
CA GLU A 164 2.64 0.58 -21.47
C GLU A 164 1.75 1.79 -21.73
N LEU A 165 0.45 1.71 -21.39
CA LEU A 165 -0.49 2.83 -21.51
C LEU A 165 -0.20 4.00 -20.57
N SER A 166 0.69 3.85 -19.60
CA SER A 166 1.14 4.96 -18.76
C SER A 166 2.06 5.93 -19.53
N SER A 167 2.70 5.48 -20.61
CA SER A 167 3.54 6.33 -21.49
C SER A 167 2.96 6.46 -22.91
N ALA A 168 2.40 5.40 -23.47
CA ALA A 168 1.79 5.39 -24.80
C ALA A 168 0.29 5.73 -24.77
N LEU A 169 -0.23 6.28 -25.87
CA LEU A 169 -1.68 6.53 -26.04
C LEU A 169 -2.45 5.27 -26.45
N GLN A 170 -1.75 4.25 -26.92
CA GLN A 170 -2.31 2.99 -27.40
C GLN A 170 -1.26 1.87 -27.28
N THR A 171 -1.72 0.64 -27.07
CA THR A 171 -0.92 -0.59 -27.13
C THR A 171 -1.67 -1.70 -27.90
N ASP A 172 -0.95 -2.70 -28.36
CA ASP A 172 -1.44 -3.89 -29.06
C ASP A 172 -1.28 -5.11 -28.14
N ILE A 173 -2.40 -5.71 -27.74
CA ILE A 173 -2.44 -6.97 -27.00
C ILE A 173 -2.47 -8.11 -28.02
N ASN A 174 -1.33 -8.78 -28.16
CA ASN A 174 -1.16 -9.90 -29.08
C ASN A 174 -0.76 -11.17 -28.31
N LEU A 175 -1.71 -12.10 -28.18
CA LEU A 175 -1.53 -13.40 -27.56
C LEU A 175 -1.78 -14.50 -28.58
N PRO A 176 -0.72 -15.00 -29.24
CA PRO A 176 -0.86 -16.11 -30.16
C PRO A 176 -1.09 -17.42 -29.39
N TYR A 177 -1.87 -18.33 -29.96
CA TYR A 177 -2.17 -19.65 -29.39
C TYR A 177 -2.68 -19.53 -27.95
N LEU A 178 -3.61 -18.61 -27.71
CA LEU A 178 -4.17 -18.36 -26.38
C LEU A 178 -4.97 -19.57 -25.90
N THR A 179 -5.77 -20.18 -26.79
CA THR A 179 -6.52 -21.40 -26.53
C THR A 179 -6.77 -22.16 -27.85
N MET A 180 -7.50 -23.28 -27.82
CA MET A 180 -7.81 -24.11 -28.99
C MET A 180 -9.28 -24.55 -28.97
N ASP A 181 -9.92 -24.57 -30.15
CA ASP A 181 -11.24 -25.17 -30.36
C ASP A 181 -11.21 -26.25 -31.46
N GLN A 182 -12.38 -26.75 -31.86
CA GLN A 182 -12.50 -27.74 -32.93
C GLN A 182 -12.04 -27.22 -34.31
N ALA A 183 -12.03 -25.91 -34.53
CA ALA A 183 -11.57 -25.28 -35.76
C ALA A 183 -10.05 -24.99 -35.75
N GLY A 184 -9.41 -25.06 -34.58
CA GLY A 184 -7.96 -24.96 -34.42
C GLY A 184 -7.53 -23.95 -33.35
N PRO A 185 -6.26 -23.51 -33.39
CA PRO A 185 -5.73 -22.56 -32.43
C PRO A 185 -6.39 -21.18 -32.55
N LYS A 186 -6.58 -20.52 -31.41
CA LYS A 186 -7.18 -19.19 -31.30
C LYS A 186 -6.19 -18.19 -30.73
N HIS A 187 -6.29 -16.96 -31.20
CA HIS A 187 -5.38 -15.87 -30.87
C HIS A 187 -6.18 -14.67 -30.39
N MET A 188 -5.61 -13.86 -29.50
CA MET A 188 -6.14 -12.53 -29.21
C MET A 188 -5.27 -11.48 -29.90
N ASN A 189 -5.89 -10.61 -30.69
CA ASN A 189 -5.25 -9.44 -31.29
C ASN A 189 -6.17 -8.24 -31.05
N LEU A 190 -5.86 -7.40 -30.07
CA LEU A 190 -6.71 -6.28 -29.68
C LEU A 190 -5.88 -5.01 -29.53
N LYS A 191 -6.33 -3.94 -30.20
CA LYS A 191 -5.80 -2.58 -30.01
C LYS A 191 -6.51 -1.94 -28.82
N LEU A 192 -5.75 -1.56 -27.79
CA LEU A 192 -6.27 -0.90 -26.59
C LEU A 192 -5.76 0.53 -26.51
N THR A 193 -6.65 1.51 -26.39
CA THR A 193 -6.28 2.91 -26.18
C THR A 193 -6.26 3.29 -24.70
N ARG A 194 -5.46 4.29 -24.34
CA ARG A 194 -5.41 4.84 -22.97
C ARG A 194 -6.79 5.32 -22.53
N ALA A 195 -7.51 6.04 -23.39
CA ALA A 195 -8.85 6.53 -23.09
C ALA A 195 -9.83 5.40 -22.77
N LYS A 196 -9.74 4.27 -23.49
CA LYS A 196 -10.57 3.09 -23.18
C LYS A 196 -10.20 2.51 -21.82
N PHE A 197 -8.91 2.34 -21.53
CA PHE A 197 -8.47 1.84 -20.23
C PHE A 197 -8.91 2.76 -19.08
N GLU A 198 -8.72 4.08 -19.22
CA GLU A 198 -9.17 5.07 -18.24
C GLU A 198 -10.69 4.97 -17.96
N SER A 199 -11.52 4.75 -18.98
CA SER A 199 -12.96 4.54 -18.80
C SER A 199 -13.31 3.26 -18.03
N LEU A 200 -12.47 2.23 -18.09
CA LEU A 200 -12.70 0.95 -17.41
C LEU A 200 -12.35 1.02 -15.91
N VAL A 201 -11.44 1.91 -15.52
CA VAL A 201 -10.91 2.00 -14.16
C VAL A 201 -11.29 3.29 -13.44
N GLU A 202 -12.16 4.11 -14.03
CA GLU A 202 -12.54 5.42 -13.51
C GLU A 202 -13.08 5.32 -12.06
N ASP A 203 -13.89 4.30 -11.77
CA ASP A 203 -14.45 4.10 -10.43
C ASP A 203 -13.39 3.71 -9.39
N LEU A 204 -12.34 2.99 -9.79
CA LEU A 204 -11.21 2.67 -8.91
C LEU A 204 -10.43 3.94 -8.55
N ILE A 205 -10.22 4.83 -9.51
CA ILE A 205 -9.55 6.12 -9.29
C ILE A 205 -10.44 7.02 -8.41
N LYS A 206 -11.76 7.08 -8.63
CA LYS A 206 -12.67 7.85 -7.78
C LYS A 206 -12.66 7.39 -6.32
N ARG A 207 -12.47 6.09 -6.06
CA ARG A 207 -12.36 5.55 -4.70
C ARG A 207 -11.19 6.14 -3.91
N THR A 208 -10.13 6.62 -4.56
CA THR A 208 -8.96 7.21 -3.86
C THR A 208 -9.24 8.64 -3.36
N VAL A 209 -10.21 9.35 -3.94
CA VAL A 209 -10.51 10.75 -3.61
C VAL A 209 -11.08 10.90 -2.19
N GLY A 210 -11.98 9.99 -1.80
CA GLY A 210 -12.65 10.04 -0.49
C GLY A 210 -11.67 9.96 0.70
N PRO A 211 -10.75 8.99 0.72
CA PRO A 211 -9.69 8.94 1.73
C PRO A 211 -8.83 10.20 1.76
N CYS A 212 -8.46 10.79 0.61
CA CYS A 212 -7.68 12.03 0.59
C CYS A 212 -8.41 13.20 1.27
N GLN A 213 -9.71 13.36 0.98
CA GLN A 213 -10.53 14.41 1.62
C GLN A 213 -10.65 14.20 3.13
N LYS A 214 -10.81 12.95 3.57
CA LYS A 214 -10.86 12.59 4.99
C LYS A 214 -9.52 12.85 5.69
N ALA A 215 -8.40 12.52 5.06
CA ALA A 215 -7.08 12.78 5.62
C ALA A 215 -6.82 14.28 5.81
N LEU A 216 -7.18 15.13 4.82
CA LEU A 216 -7.12 16.59 4.97
C LEU A 216 -7.99 17.08 6.13
N GLN A 217 -9.21 16.56 6.25
CA GLN A 217 -10.13 16.91 7.34
C GLN A 217 -9.59 16.48 8.71
N ASP A 218 -9.12 15.25 8.84
CA ASP A 218 -8.61 14.67 10.10
C ASP A 218 -7.31 15.36 10.55
N ALA A 219 -6.50 15.87 9.61
CA ALA A 219 -5.30 16.67 9.91
C ALA A 219 -5.62 18.15 10.19
N GLU A 220 -6.88 18.57 10.03
CA GLU A 220 -7.32 19.96 10.16
C GLU A 220 -6.57 20.94 9.23
N VAL A 221 -6.11 20.46 8.08
CA VAL A 221 -5.39 21.26 7.07
C VAL A 221 -6.24 21.51 5.84
N LYS A 222 -6.07 22.68 5.23
CA LYS A 222 -6.65 22.98 3.92
C LYS A 222 -5.72 22.47 2.84
N LYS A 223 -6.29 22.16 1.67
CA LYS A 223 -5.52 21.87 0.44
C LYS A 223 -4.48 22.96 0.09
N SER A 224 -4.73 24.23 0.45
CA SER A 224 -3.79 25.34 0.28
C SER A 224 -2.54 25.24 1.15
N ASP A 225 -2.63 24.51 2.26
CA ASP A 225 -1.57 24.39 3.26
C ASP A 225 -0.57 23.28 2.86
N ILE A 226 -0.95 22.43 1.91
CA ILE A 226 -0.09 21.39 1.35
C ILE A 226 1.02 22.03 0.50
N GLY A 227 2.24 21.98 1.03
CA GLY A 227 3.46 22.43 0.37
C GLY A 227 3.82 21.56 -0.82
N GLU A 228 3.78 20.23 -0.68
CA GLU A 228 4.12 19.28 -1.74
C GLU A 228 3.27 18.00 -1.66
N VAL A 229 2.98 17.40 -2.81
CA VAL A 229 2.31 16.10 -2.90
C VAL A 229 3.31 15.10 -3.45
N ILE A 230 3.56 14.02 -2.72
CA ILE A 230 4.52 12.98 -3.08
C ILE A 230 3.75 11.77 -3.58
N LEU A 231 4.12 11.26 -4.76
CA LEU A 231 3.56 10.03 -5.30
C LEU A 231 4.45 8.85 -4.95
N VAL A 232 3.83 7.79 -4.45
CA VAL A 232 4.47 6.52 -4.11
C VAL A 232 3.67 5.38 -4.75
N GLY A 233 4.36 4.29 -5.06
CA GLY A 233 3.77 3.10 -5.64
C GLY A 233 3.64 3.16 -7.16
N GLY A 234 3.92 2.05 -7.84
CA GLY A 234 3.99 2.01 -9.30
C GLY A 234 2.68 2.38 -10.01
N MET A 235 1.51 2.18 -9.37
CA MET A 235 0.22 2.52 -9.98
C MET A 235 0.00 4.05 -10.03
N SER A 236 0.73 4.83 -9.23
CA SER A 236 0.74 6.30 -9.32
C SER A 236 1.37 6.84 -10.62
N ARG A 237 2.05 5.99 -11.40
CA ARG A 237 2.60 6.35 -12.72
C ARG A 237 1.52 6.59 -13.77
N MET A 238 0.29 6.13 -13.55
CA MET A 238 -0.82 6.34 -14.48
C MET A 238 -1.17 7.83 -14.61
N PRO A 239 -1.19 8.41 -15.83
CA PRO A 239 -1.47 9.84 -16.04
C PRO A 239 -2.79 10.31 -15.41
N ARG A 240 -3.87 9.52 -15.54
CA ARG A 240 -5.17 9.87 -14.95
C ARG A 240 -5.15 9.90 -13.41
N VAL A 241 -4.34 9.05 -12.76
CA VAL A 241 -4.14 9.09 -11.31
C VAL A 241 -3.45 10.40 -10.93
N GLN A 242 -2.37 10.79 -11.62
CA GLN A 242 -1.65 12.05 -11.37
C GLN A 242 -2.55 13.27 -11.56
N GLN A 243 -3.38 13.26 -12.61
CA GLN A 243 -4.36 14.32 -12.84
C GLN A 243 -5.39 14.40 -11.71
N THR A 244 -5.90 13.25 -11.25
CA THR A 244 -6.86 13.20 -10.12
C THR A 244 -6.22 13.74 -8.85
N VAL A 245 -4.96 13.39 -8.56
CA VAL A 245 -4.21 13.94 -7.43
C VAL A 245 -4.08 15.45 -7.55
N GLN A 246 -3.76 15.97 -8.74
CA GLN A 246 -3.69 17.42 -8.98
C GLN A 246 -5.05 18.11 -8.78
N GLU A 247 -6.16 17.48 -9.18
CA GLU A 247 -7.52 17.98 -8.97
C GLU A 247 -7.88 18.01 -7.46
N VAL A 248 -7.49 17.00 -6.70
CA VAL A 248 -7.77 16.88 -5.26
C VAL A 248 -7.00 17.92 -4.45
N PHE A 249 -5.69 18.04 -4.66
CA PHE A 249 -4.83 18.91 -3.87
C PHE A 249 -4.64 20.31 -4.47
N GLY A 250 -5.08 20.53 -5.72
CA GLY A 250 -4.90 21.80 -6.43
C GLY A 250 -3.45 22.11 -6.80
N LYS A 251 -2.56 21.12 -6.75
CA LYS A 251 -1.13 21.25 -7.00
C LYS A 251 -0.60 20.05 -7.77
N ALA A 252 0.31 20.29 -8.71
CA ALA A 252 0.97 19.21 -9.43
C ALA A 252 1.83 18.37 -8.45
N PRO A 253 1.77 17.03 -8.53
CA PRO A 253 2.60 16.18 -7.68
C PRO A 253 4.09 16.38 -7.96
N GLY A 254 4.89 16.30 -6.89
CA GLY A 254 6.34 16.37 -6.93
C GLY A 254 6.94 15.19 -7.67
N LYS A 255 8.10 15.43 -8.32
CA LYS A 255 8.92 14.41 -8.99
C LYS A 255 10.27 14.20 -8.29
N SER A 256 10.36 14.66 -7.05
CA SER A 256 11.57 14.70 -6.23
C SER A 256 12.00 13.31 -5.75
N VAL A 257 11.09 12.33 -5.76
CA VAL A 257 11.35 10.97 -5.28
C VAL A 257 10.96 9.95 -6.34
N ASN A 258 11.72 8.85 -6.43
CA ASN A 258 11.33 7.69 -7.23
C ASN A 258 10.19 6.93 -6.53
N PRO A 259 8.99 6.83 -7.13
CA PRO A 259 7.82 6.22 -6.48
C PRO A 259 8.01 4.74 -6.15
N ASP A 260 8.94 4.04 -6.81
CA ASP A 260 9.18 2.61 -6.61
C ASP A 260 10.23 2.32 -5.52
N GLU A 261 11.05 3.30 -5.15
CA GLU A 261 12.20 3.12 -4.24
C GLU A 261 12.11 3.96 -2.96
N ALA A 262 11.28 5.01 -2.96
CA ALA A 262 11.10 5.95 -1.85
C ALA A 262 10.99 5.27 -0.49
N VAL A 263 10.12 4.27 -0.42
CA VAL A 263 9.79 3.53 0.80
C VAL A 263 11.00 2.74 1.32
N ALA A 264 11.74 2.07 0.43
CA ALA A 264 12.92 1.29 0.80
C ALA A 264 14.06 2.19 1.28
N ILE A 265 14.27 3.33 0.61
CA ILE A 265 15.25 4.36 1.02
C ILE A 265 14.88 4.89 2.42
N GLY A 266 13.60 5.19 2.64
CA GLY A 266 13.08 5.63 3.94
C GLY A 266 13.30 4.62 5.07
N ALA A 267 13.08 3.34 4.79
CA ALA A 267 13.34 2.26 5.74
C ALA A 267 14.83 2.14 6.09
N ALA A 268 15.72 2.33 5.10
CA ALA A 268 17.17 2.35 5.31
C ALA A 268 17.60 3.55 6.18
N ILE A 269 17.05 4.75 5.93
CA ILE A 269 17.27 5.94 6.76
C ILE A 269 16.82 5.67 8.20
N GLN A 270 15.64 5.09 8.39
CA GLN A 270 15.15 4.71 9.72
C GLN A 270 16.09 3.70 10.41
N GLY A 271 16.70 2.79 9.66
CA GLY A 271 17.75 1.90 10.14
C GLY A 271 18.97 2.66 10.64
N GLY A 272 19.44 3.65 9.87
CA GLY A 272 20.52 4.56 10.26
C GLY A 272 20.23 5.35 11.53
N VAL A 273 18.99 5.83 11.70
CA VAL A 273 18.55 6.50 12.94
C VAL A 273 18.65 5.54 14.14
N LEU A 274 18.24 4.28 13.98
CA LEU A 274 18.31 3.29 15.05
C LEU A 274 19.74 2.83 15.37
N ALA A 275 20.63 2.86 14.38
CA ALA A 275 22.05 2.58 14.55
C ALA A 275 22.83 3.74 15.19
N GLY A 276 22.26 4.95 15.16
CA GLY A 276 22.91 6.18 15.63
C GLY A 276 23.73 6.92 14.56
N ASP A 277 23.69 6.45 13.30
CA ASP A 277 24.40 7.08 12.17
C ASP A 277 23.67 8.33 11.65
N VAL A 278 22.36 8.46 11.96
CA VAL A 278 21.52 9.62 11.61
C VAL A 278 20.95 10.23 12.89
N THR A 279 21.38 11.43 13.25
CA THR A 279 21.09 12.04 14.57
C THR A 279 20.02 13.13 14.57
N ASP A 280 19.79 13.78 13.43
CA ASP A 280 18.97 15.01 13.36
C ASP A 280 17.55 14.76 12.86
N VAL A 281 17.06 13.52 13.01
CA VAL A 281 15.74 13.08 12.54
C VAL A 281 14.93 12.53 13.70
N LEU A 282 13.75 13.12 13.93
CA LEU A 282 12.77 12.62 14.89
C LEU A 282 11.48 12.27 14.16
N LEU A 283 10.97 11.06 14.40
CA LEU A 283 9.73 10.59 13.80
C LEU A 283 8.62 10.44 14.85
N LEU A 284 7.50 11.10 14.63
CA LEU A 284 6.27 11.00 15.40
C LEU A 284 5.16 10.42 14.51
N ASP A 285 4.88 9.14 14.66
CA ASP A 285 3.84 8.43 13.91
C ASP A 285 2.52 8.38 14.70
N VAL A 286 1.44 7.89 14.09
CA VAL A 286 0.09 7.78 14.71
C VAL A 286 -0.52 6.40 14.54
N THR A 287 -1.52 6.05 15.36
CA THR A 287 -2.35 4.87 15.12
C THR A 287 -3.41 5.13 14.03
N PRO A 288 -3.54 4.29 12.98
CA PRO A 288 -4.51 4.51 11.89
C PRO A 288 -5.95 4.24 12.32
N LEU A 289 -6.15 3.39 13.33
CA LEU A 289 -7.45 2.91 13.78
C LEU A 289 -7.69 3.29 15.24
N SER A 290 -8.96 3.46 15.59
CA SER A 290 -9.34 3.64 17.00
C SER A 290 -9.28 2.30 17.70
N LEU A 291 -8.59 2.24 18.83
CA LEU A 291 -8.53 1.07 19.70
C LEU A 291 -9.57 1.22 20.81
N GLY A 292 -10.35 0.17 21.05
CA GLY A 292 -11.37 0.20 22.09
C GLY A 292 -11.73 -1.19 22.59
N ILE A 293 -12.77 -1.23 23.43
CA ILE A 293 -13.28 -2.48 23.99
C ILE A 293 -14.79 -2.58 23.80
N GLU A 294 -15.29 -3.81 23.74
CA GLU A 294 -16.73 -4.07 23.86
C GLU A 294 -17.15 -3.84 25.32
N THR A 295 -18.21 -3.05 25.50
CA THR A 295 -18.85 -2.78 26.78
C THR A 295 -20.28 -3.32 26.80
N LEU A 296 -20.94 -3.29 27.97
CA LEU A 296 -22.29 -3.83 28.14
C LEU A 296 -23.23 -3.36 27.02
N GLY A 297 -23.97 -4.31 26.44
CA GLY A 297 -24.88 -4.05 25.32
C GLY A 297 -24.21 -4.11 23.94
N GLY A 298 -22.98 -4.61 23.83
CA GLY A 298 -22.27 -4.75 22.55
C GLY A 298 -21.75 -3.42 22.00
N VAL A 299 -21.58 -2.42 22.87
CA VAL A 299 -21.17 -1.07 22.47
C VAL A 299 -19.64 -0.99 22.41
N PHE A 300 -19.11 -0.55 21.27
CA PHE A 300 -17.68 -0.27 21.12
C PHE A 300 -17.31 1.05 21.80
N THR A 301 -16.60 0.95 22.92
CA THR A 301 -16.09 2.10 23.67
C THR A 301 -14.64 2.37 23.28
N LYS A 302 -14.41 3.49 22.60
CA LYS A 302 -13.07 3.93 22.17
C LYS A 302 -12.22 4.35 23.37
N LEU A 303 -10.99 3.85 23.43
CA LEU A 303 -10.00 4.23 24.43
C LEU A 303 -8.91 5.13 23.82
N ILE A 304 -8.37 4.71 22.68
CA ILE A 304 -7.41 5.49 21.90
C ILE A 304 -8.05 5.78 20.55
N THR A 305 -8.18 7.06 20.22
CA THR A 305 -8.74 7.49 18.95
C THR A 305 -7.74 7.28 17.81
N ARG A 306 -8.25 7.07 16.59
CA ARG A 306 -7.41 7.11 15.39
C ARG A 306 -6.64 8.44 15.30
N ASN A 307 -5.51 8.44 14.63
CA ASN A 307 -4.56 9.54 14.49
C ASN A 307 -3.94 10.03 15.83
N THR A 308 -4.05 9.28 16.92
CA THR A 308 -3.28 9.59 18.14
C THR A 308 -1.82 9.22 17.95
N THR A 309 -0.92 10.16 18.26
CA THR A 309 0.54 9.99 18.21
C THR A 309 1.01 8.82 19.06
N ILE A 310 1.95 8.02 18.55
CA ILE A 310 2.55 6.87 19.23
C ILE A 310 4.04 7.08 19.49
N PRO A 311 4.58 6.57 20.62
CA PRO A 311 3.92 5.72 21.62
C PRO A 311 2.95 6.50 22.53
N THR A 312 1.85 5.85 22.93
CA THR A 312 0.83 6.45 23.82
C THR A 312 0.32 5.45 24.85
N LYS A 313 -0.29 5.95 25.92
CA LYS A 313 -0.93 5.14 26.98
C LYS A 313 -2.26 5.78 27.39
N LYS A 314 -3.30 4.96 27.47
CA LYS A 314 -4.61 5.34 28.04
C LYS A 314 -4.97 4.39 29.18
N SER A 315 -5.63 4.92 30.20
CA SER A 315 -6.21 4.11 31.28
C SER A 315 -7.62 4.62 31.58
N GLN A 316 -8.55 3.70 31.77
CA GLN A 316 -9.94 3.99 32.09
C GLN A 316 -10.45 2.91 33.04
N VAL A 317 -11.23 3.32 34.05
CA VAL A 317 -11.82 2.42 35.03
C VAL A 317 -13.17 1.93 34.50
N PHE A 318 -13.35 0.61 34.49
CA PHE A 318 -14.62 -0.06 34.20
C PHE A 318 -15.09 -0.81 35.44
N SER A 319 -16.39 -1.12 35.52
CA SER A 319 -16.99 -1.87 36.63
C SER A 319 -17.82 -3.05 36.11
N THR A 320 -18.15 -3.96 37.02
CA THR A 320 -19.00 -5.12 36.72
C THR A 320 -20.39 -4.69 36.29
N ALA A 321 -20.98 -5.45 35.37
CA ALA A 321 -22.31 -5.18 34.83
C ALA A 321 -23.44 -5.83 35.63
N ALA A 322 -23.12 -6.80 36.49
CA ALA A 322 -24.10 -7.53 37.30
C ALA A 322 -23.59 -7.82 38.71
N ASP A 323 -24.52 -7.88 39.67
CA ASP A 323 -24.23 -8.26 41.05
C ASP A 323 -23.66 -9.67 41.13
N GLY A 324 -22.59 -9.84 41.92
CA GLY A 324 -21.91 -11.13 42.07
C GLY A 324 -21.03 -11.57 40.90
N GLN A 325 -20.81 -10.70 39.89
CA GLN A 325 -19.90 -10.99 38.78
C GLN A 325 -18.45 -11.12 39.28
N THR A 326 -17.84 -12.30 39.11
CA THR A 326 -16.47 -12.61 39.57
C THR A 326 -15.41 -12.55 38.47
N GLN A 327 -15.82 -12.44 37.20
CA GLN A 327 -14.93 -12.39 36.03
C GLN A 327 -15.36 -11.29 35.06
N VAL A 328 -14.38 -10.63 34.46
CA VAL A 328 -14.58 -9.67 33.36
C VAL A 328 -13.84 -10.19 32.14
N GLU A 329 -14.55 -10.34 31.02
CA GLU A 329 -13.95 -10.58 29.71
C GLU A 329 -13.73 -9.24 29.02
N ILE A 330 -12.50 -8.94 28.63
CA ILE A 330 -12.17 -7.72 27.88
C ILE A 330 -11.87 -8.13 26.44
N LYS A 331 -12.81 -7.84 25.53
CA LYS A 331 -12.60 -8.00 24.09
C LYS A 331 -12.10 -6.69 23.52
N VAL A 332 -10.87 -6.70 23.03
CA VAL A 332 -10.20 -5.56 22.40
C VAL A 332 -10.44 -5.60 20.89
N PHE A 333 -10.78 -4.46 20.31
CA PHE A 333 -10.97 -4.26 18.88
C PHE A 333 -10.17 -3.04 18.40
#